data_AF-A0A7X2D530-F1
#
_entry.id   AF-A0A7X2D530-F1
#
_cell.length_a   1.000
_cell.length_b   1.000
_cell.length_c   1.000
_cell.angle_alpha   90.00
_cell.angle_beta   90.00
_cell.angle_gamma   90.00
#
_symmetry.space_group_name_H-M   'P 1'
#
loop_
_entity.id
_entity.type
_entity.pdbx_description
1 polymer ?
#
loop_
_entity_poly.entity_id
_entity_poly.type
_entity_poly.pdbx_seq_one_letter_code
_entity_poly.pdbx_strand_id
1 'polypeptide(L)' 'MKEKQTEQKEIARIKLSDNQDLVASLIDNEKLDLRIFVKTDSYTGATKRGVRFYLFDDNWPEFKKLVQKIDKVFEEL' A
#
# COMPACT_ATOMS: atom_id res chain seq x y z
N MET A 1 28.27 9.88 -8.28
CA MET A 1 27.57 8.58 -8.33
C MET A 1 26.21 8.83 -8.98
N LYS A 2 25.77 8.02 -9.95
CA LYS A 2 24.38 8.10 -10.43
C LYS A 2 23.50 7.49 -9.34
N GLU A 3 22.54 8.24 -8.83
CA GLU A 3 21.57 7.74 -7.86
C GLU A 3 20.80 6.57 -8.50
N LYS A 4 20.71 5.44 -7.79
CA LYS A 4 19.89 4.30 -8.22
C LYS A 4 18.43 4.76 -8.13
N GLN A 5 17.77 4.91 -9.27
CA GLN A 5 16.35 5.26 -9.31
C GLN A 5 15.56 4.12 -8.65
N THR A 6 14.84 4.44 -7.57
CA THR A 6 13.95 3.49 -6.88
C THR A 6 12.88 3.01 -7.85
N GLU A 7 12.78 1.69 -8.04
CA GLU A 7 11.74 1.09 -8.86
C GLU A 7 10.46 0.98 -8.05
N GLN A 8 9.37 1.55 -8.54
CA GLN A 8 8.06 1.43 -7.92
C GLN A 8 7.06 0.82 -8.92
N LYS A 9 6.40 -0.26 -8.50
CA LYS A 9 5.39 -0.97 -9.29
C LYS A 9 4.08 -1.03 -8.53
N GLU A 10 3.04 -0.36 -9.03
CA GLU A 10 1.68 -0.55 -8.54
C GLU A 10 1.22 -2.00 -8.83
N ILE A 11 0.65 -2.66 -7.80
CA ILE A 11 0.20 -4.05 -7.89
C ILE A 11 -1.30 -4.21 -7.65
N ALA A 12 -1.92 -3.30 -6.89
CA ALA A 12 -3.36 -3.32 -6.64
C ALA A 12 -3.87 -1.94 -6.23
N ARG A 13 -5.17 -1.73 -6.41
CA ARG A 13 -5.88 -0.49 -6.08
C ARG A 13 -7.31 -0.80 -5.67
N ILE A 14 -7.78 -0.17 -4.60
CA ILE A 14 -9.20 -0.20 -4.19
C ILE A 14 -9.73 1.23 -4.05
N LYS A 15 -10.95 1.46 -4.55
CA LYS A 15 -11.62 2.75 -4.41
C LYS A 15 -12.18 2.88 -2.99
N LEU A 16 -11.85 3.96 -2.29
CA LEU A 16 -12.39 4.27 -0.97
C LEU A 16 -13.51 5.31 -1.03
N SER A 17 -13.39 6.25 -1.97
CA SER A 17 -14.38 7.30 -2.26
C SER A 17 -14.17 7.82 -3.68
N ASP A 18 -14.96 8.79 -4.14
CA ASP A 18 -14.82 9.34 -5.49
C ASP A 18 -13.44 9.93 -5.80
N ASN A 19 -12.75 10.47 -4.79
CA ASN A 19 -11.47 11.15 -4.95
C ASN A 19 -10.32 10.45 -4.22
N GLN A 20 -10.54 9.27 -3.63
CA GLN A 20 -9.51 8.55 -2.88
C GLN A 20 -9.50 7.05 -3.20
N ASP A 21 -8.30 6.55 -3.50
CA ASP A 21 -8.01 5.14 -3.61
C ASP A 21 -6.96 4.73 -2.57
N LEU A 22 -7.02 3.50 -2.09
CA LEU A 22 -5.89 2.86 -1.44
C LEU A 22 -5.11 2.08 -2.50
N VAL A 23 -3.83 2.40 -2.65
CA VAL A 23 -2.94 1.82 -3.65
C VAL A 23 -1.88 0.99 -2.96
N ALA A 24 -1.67 -0.22 -3.46
CA ALA A 24 -0.57 -1.10 -3.07
C ALA A 24 0.52 -1.08 -4.15
N SER A 25 1.76 -0.81 -3.77
CA SER A 25 2.92 -0.84 -4.66
C SER A 25 4.07 -1.65 -4.05
N LEU A 26 4.83 -2.33 -4.90
CA LEU A 26 6.14 -2.88 -4.57
C LEU A 26 7.22 -1.85 -4.87
N ILE A 27 8.15 -1.67 -3.92
CA ILE A 27 9.28 -0.76 -4.06
C ILE A 27 10.58 -1.56 -3.99
N ASP A 28 11.40 -1.44 -5.03
CA ASP A 28 12.66 -2.17 -5.23
C ASP A 28 12.52 -3.70 -5.07
N ASN A 29 11.30 -4.24 -5.24
CA ASN A 29 10.91 -5.61 -4.92
C ASN A 29 11.16 -6.04 -3.45
N GLU A 30 11.39 -5.10 -2.56
CA GLU A 30 11.73 -5.36 -1.15
C GLU A 30 10.65 -4.88 -0.18
N LYS A 31 9.85 -3.88 -0.56
CA LYS A 31 8.90 -3.21 0.33
C LYS A 31 7.50 -3.21 -0.24
N LEU A 32 6.51 -3.35 0.64
CA LEU A 32 5.12 -3.02 0.35
C LEU A 32 4.85 -1.59 0.79
N ASP A 33 4.32 -0.75 -0.11
CA ASP A 33 3.78 0.57 0.18
C ASP A 33 2.27 0.53 -0.02
N LEU A 34 1.51 0.75 1.06
CA LEU A 34 0.06 0.89 1.05
C LEU A 34 -0.27 2.35 1.34
N ARG A 35 -0.85 3.08 0.38
CA ARG A 35 -0.95 4.54 0.46
C ARG A 35 -2.22 5.07 -0.15
N ILE A 36 -2.75 6.13 0.46
CA ILE A 36 -3.87 6.86 -0.09
C ILE A 36 -3.39 7.66 -1.30
N PHE A 37 -3.98 7.38 -2.44
CA PHE A 37 -3.84 8.13 -3.68
C PHE A 37 -5.08 9.02 -3.83
N VAL A 38 -4.88 10.31 -4.08
CA VAL A 38 -5.97 11.24 -4.28
C VAL A 38 -6.01 11.72 -5.71
N LYS A 39 -7.23 11.98 -6.19
CA LYS A 39 -7.47 12.61 -7.48
C LYS A 39 -8.41 13.80 -7.26
N THR A 40 -7.86 14.99 -7.41
CA THR A 40 -8.56 16.27 -7.29
C THR A 40 -8.14 17.17 -8.44
N ASP A 41 -8.89 18.24 -8.70
CA ASP A 41 -8.60 19.18 -9.79
C ASP A 41 -7.20 19.82 -9.64
N SER A 42 -6.76 20.07 -8.40
CA SER A 42 -5.48 20.71 -8.10
C SER A 42 -4.32 19.74 -7.89
N TYR A 43 -4.58 18.46 -7.63
CA TYR A 43 -3.55 17.47 -7.30
C TYR A 43 -4.00 16.04 -7.57
N THR A 44 -3.17 15.29 -8.27
CA THR A 44 -3.33 13.85 -8.49
C THR A 44 -2.05 13.15 -8.07
N GLY A 45 -2.11 12.30 -7.04
CA GLY A 45 -0.90 11.65 -6.55
C GLY A 45 -1.04 10.97 -5.20
N ALA A 46 0.05 10.33 -4.80
CA ALA A 46 0.20 9.64 -3.53
C ALA A 46 0.34 10.63 -2.36
N THR A 47 -0.46 10.45 -1.31
CA THR A 47 -0.41 11.31 -0.12
C THR A 47 0.61 10.79 0.91
N LYS A 48 0.88 11.58 1.95
CA LYS A 48 1.68 11.11 3.10
C LYS A 48 0.96 10.06 3.95
N ARG A 49 -0.36 9.85 3.76
CA ARG A 49 -1.17 8.87 4.50
C ARG A 49 -0.95 7.47 3.92
N GLY A 50 -0.22 6.64 4.65
CA GLY A 50 0.06 5.26 4.26
C GLY A 50 1.11 4.63 5.16
N VAL A 51 1.37 3.35 4.91
CA VAL A 51 2.41 2.57 5.58
C VAL A 51 3.34 1.96 4.55
N ARG A 52 4.62 1.87 4.90
CA ARG A 52 5.64 1.20 4.09
C ARG A 52 6.47 0.33 5.00
N PHE A 53 6.65 -0.92 4.62
CA PHE A 53 7.47 -1.86 5.37
C PHE A 53 8.16 -2.86 4.44
N TYR A 54 9.24 -3.44 4.93
CA TYR A 54 9.98 -4.47 4.23
C TYR A 54 9.20 -5.78 4.20
N LEU A 55 9.31 -6.55 3.12
CA LEU A 55 8.63 -7.84 2.95
C LEU A 55 9.34 -8.99 3.68
N PHE A 56 10.63 -8.83 3.99
CA PHE A 56 11.47 -9.80 4.68
C PHE A 56 11.36 -9.66 6.22
N ASP A 57 12.14 -10.44 6.98
CA ASP A 57 12.11 -10.51 8.45
C ASP A 57 10.72 -10.81 9.01
N ASP A 58 10.05 -11.83 8.43
CA ASP A 58 8.70 -12.28 8.81
C ASP A 58 7.57 -11.24 8.68
N ASN A 59 7.87 -10.03 8.23
CA ASN A 59 6.88 -8.95 8.09
C ASN A 59 5.75 -9.32 7.13
N TRP A 60 6.04 -9.96 5.99
CA TRP A 60 5.00 -10.39 5.06
C TRP A 60 4.10 -11.50 5.62
N PRO A 61 4.62 -12.62 6.16
CA PRO A 61 3.82 -13.59 6.88
C PRO A 61 2.94 -12.99 7.98
N GLU A 62 3.47 -12.10 8.83
CA GLU A 62 2.72 -11.47 9.91
C GLU A 62 1.65 -10.49 9.40
N PHE A 63 1.95 -9.72 8.34
CA PHE A 63 0.97 -8.87 7.69
C PHE A 63 -0.23 -9.68 7.16
N LYS A 64 0.02 -10.85 6.53
CA LYS A 64 -1.07 -11.73 6.09
C LYS A 64 -1.92 -12.22 7.27
N LYS A 65 -1.30 -12.60 8.39
CA LYS A 65 -2.03 -12.99 9.61
C LYS A 65 -2.88 -11.84 10.16
N LEU A 66 -2.39 -10.60 10.11
CA LEU A 66 -3.16 -9.42 10.48
C LEU A 66 -4.41 -9.28 9.62
N VAL A 67 -4.28 -9.36 8.30
CA VAL A 67 -5.42 -9.26 7.38
C VAL A 67 -6.42 -10.39 7.61
N GLN A 68 -5.97 -11.62 7.80
CA GLN A 68 -6.84 -12.76 8.12
C GLN A 68 -7.61 -12.57 9.44
N LYS A 69 -6.99 -11.96 10.45
CA LYS A 69 -7.68 -11.64 11.72
C LYS A 69 -8.77 -10.60 11.52
N ILE A 70 -8.50 -9.57 10.70
CA ILE A 70 -9.49 -8.54 10.35
C ILE A 70 -10.69 -9.18 9.62
N ASP A 71 -10.41 -10.05 8.65
CA ASP A 71 -11.42 -10.76 7.85
C ASP A 71 -12.37 -11.58 8.73
N LYS A 72 -11.83 -12.39 9.63
CA LYS A 72 -12.63 -13.17 10.59
C LYS A 72 -13.55 -12.31 11.45
N VAL A 73 -13.02 -11.19 11.98
CA VAL A 73 -13.84 -10.26 12.79
C VAL A 73 -14.96 -9.66 11.94
N PHE A 74 -14.70 -9.38 10.65
CA PHE A 74 -15.70 -8.84 9.74
C PHE A 74 -16.79 -9.86 9.38
N GLU A 75 -16.44 -11.14 9.18
CA GLU A 75 -17.41 -12.23 8.93
C GLU A 75 -18.37 -12.47 10.10
N GLU A 76 -17.97 -12.07 11.32
CA GLU A 76 -18.76 -12.22 12.55
C GLU A 76 -19.67 -11.02 12.86
N LEU A 77 -19.60 -9.93 12.07
CA LEU A 77 -20.46 -8.74 12.20
C LEU A 77 -21.81 -8.91 11.49
#